data_AF-A0A1G0K559-F1
#
_entry.id   AF-A0A1G0K559-F1
#
_cell.length_a   1.000
_cell.length_b   1.000
_cell.length_c   1.000
_cell.angle_alpha   90.00
_cell.angle_beta   90.00
_cell.angle_gamma   90.00
#
_symmetry.space_group_name_H-M   'P 1'
#
loop_
_entity.id
_entity.type
_entity.pdbx_description
1 polymer ?
#
loop_
_entity_poly.entity_id
_entity_poly.type
_entity_poly.pdbx_seq_one_letter_code
_entity_poly.pdbx_strand_id
1 'polypeptide(L)'
;MPFRAVALAEIEALSKQDSLLQDLCLLRQTATSPVTLAQQWEALGFPDVLAWLQEILRNAVVRKLVPGAAGNLSRENGHLQQIADELDLSQLMASYDLALRNYQGATGPFNLNHRGLLEEFIVHWQTTARPSRR
;
A
#
# COMPACT_ATOMS: atom_id res chain seq x y z
N MET A 1 12.96 22.80 -20.67
CA MET A 1 13.85 22.37 -19.56
C MET A 1 13.23 21.14 -18.87
N PRO A 2 13.57 19.92 -19.31
CA PRO A 2 12.89 18.68 -18.89
C PRO A 2 13.22 18.23 -17.44
N PHE A 3 14.38 18.59 -16.90
CA PHE A 3 14.84 18.13 -15.58
C PHE A 3 13.99 18.63 -14.40
N ARG A 4 13.41 19.84 -14.50
CA ARG A 4 12.52 20.37 -13.45
C ARG A 4 11.16 19.67 -13.42
N ALA A 5 10.66 19.22 -14.57
CA ALA A 5 9.39 18.52 -14.66
C ALA A 5 9.48 17.10 -14.07
N VAL A 6 10.59 16.41 -14.29
CA VAL A 6 10.85 15.08 -13.72
C VAL A 6 10.97 15.16 -12.20
N ALA A 7 11.77 16.08 -11.68
CA ALA A 7 11.92 16.25 -10.23
C ALA A 7 10.59 16.60 -9.53
N LEU A 8 9.73 17.42 -10.16
CA LEU A 8 8.42 17.76 -9.61
C LEU A 8 7.48 16.54 -9.60
N ALA A 9 7.47 15.76 -10.68
CA ALA A 9 6.67 14.54 -10.79
C ALA A 9 7.10 13.47 -9.76
N GLU A 10 8.40 13.34 -9.50
CA GLU A 10 8.94 12.46 -8.46
C GLU A 10 8.50 12.89 -7.05
N ILE A 11 8.52 14.20 -6.76
CA ILE A 11 8.06 14.75 -5.47
C ILE A 11 6.55 14.50 -5.29
N GLU A 12 5.75 14.71 -6.33
CA GLU A 12 4.31 14.43 -6.27
C GLU A 12 4.03 12.94 -6.06
N ALA A 13 4.74 12.04 -6.75
CA ALA A 13 4.59 10.60 -6.57
C ALA A 13 4.95 10.14 -5.14
N LEU A 14 6.05 10.68 -4.58
CA LEU A 14 6.44 10.40 -3.20
C LEU A 14 5.38 10.87 -2.20
N SER A 15 4.80 12.05 -2.40
CA SER A 15 3.74 12.57 -1.52
C SER A 15 2.47 11.70 -1.54
N LYS A 16 2.10 11.15 -2.71
CA LYS A 16 0.97 10.22 -2.84
C LYS A 16 1.26 8.88 -2.17
N GLN A 17 2.49 8.39 -2.30
CA GLN A 17 2.92 7.16 -1.63
C GLN A 17 2.92 7.30 -0.11
N ASP A 18 3.34 8.44 0.43
CA ASP A 18 3.26 8.71 1.87
C ASP A 18 1.81 8.83 2.36
N SER A 19 0.91 9.45 1.58
CA SER A 19 -0.52 9.47 1.88
C SER A 19 -1.11 8.06 1.95
N LEU A 20 -0.75 7.21 0.98
CA LEU A 20 -1.20 5.81 0.94
C LEU A 20 -0.70 5.04 2.17
N LEU A 21 0.56 5.26 2.57
CA LEU A 21 1.14 4.65 3.76
C LEU A 21 0.43 5.10 5.04
N GLN A 22 0.05 6.37 5.14
CA GLN A 22 -0.75 6.91 6.24
C GLN A 22 -2.14 6.29 6.29
N ASP A 23 -2.81 6.18 5.13
CA ASP A 23 -4.13 5.55 5.04
C ASP A 23 -4.07 4.09 5.52
N LEU A 24 -3.03 3.34 5.15
CA LEU A 24 -2.83 1.97 5.64
C LEU A 24 -2.70 1.91 7.16
N CYS A 25 -2.01 2.85 7.80
CA CYS A 25 -1.94 2.93 9.26
C CYS A 25 -3.30 3.31 9.88
N LEU A 26 -4.02 4.26 9.29
CA LEU A 26 -5.32 4.73 9.78
C LEU A 26 -6.44 3.69 9.62
N LEU A 27 -6.42 2.92 8.53
CA LEU A 27 -7.37 1.84 8.24
C LEU A 27 -7.42 0.78 9.35
N ARG A 28 -6.33 0.66 10.11
CA ARG A 28 -6.25 -0.27 11.24
C ARG A 28 -6.90 0.27 12.51
N GLN A 29 -6.90 1.58 12.65
CA GLN A 29 -7.34 2.27 13.86
C GLN A 29 -8.80 2.73 13.74
N THR A 30 -9.30 2.89 12.51
CA THR A 30 -10.60 3.51 12.23
C THR A 30 -11.48 2.61 11.37
N ALA A 31 -12.79 2.67 11.60
CA ALA A 31 -13.78 2.06 10.71
C ALA A 31 -14.04 2.96 9.49
N THR A 32 -12.98 3.19 8.69
CA THR A 32 -13.10 3.96 7.45
C THR A 32 -13.85 3.15 6.40
N SER A 33 -14.75 3.78 5.65
CA SER A 33 -15.52 3.15 4.58
C SER A 33 -14.61 2.68 3.45
N PRO A 34 -14.54 1.37 3.14
CA PRO A 34 -13.73 0.85 2.04
C PRO A 34 -14.11 1.45 0.69
N VAL A 35 -15.39 1.70 0.47
CA VAL A 35 -15.95 2.27 -0.76
C VAL A 35 -15.48 3.71 -0.99
N THR A 36 -15.40 4.50 0.08
CA THR A 36 -14.97 5.91 0.00
C THR A 36 -13.47 6.00 -0.23
N LEU A 37 -12.69 5.18 0.48
CA LEU A 37 -11.23 5.18 0.34
C LEU A 37 -10.79 4.61 -1.01
N ALA A 38 -11.44 3.55 -1.50
CA ALA A 38 -11.18 3.01 -2.84
C ALA A 38 -11.37 4.07 -3.93
N GLN A 39 -12.39 4.92 -3.79
CA GLN A 39 -12.63 6.02 -4.72
C GLN A 39 -11.54 7.11 -4.65
N GLN A 40 -11.03 7.40 -3.45
CA GLN A 40 -9.92 8.32 -3.27
C GLN A 40 -8.64 7.76 -3.92
N TRP A 41 -8.36 6.49 -3.71
CA TRP A 41 -7.20 5.81 -4.28
C TRP A 41 -7.31 5.66 -5.80
N GLU A 42 -8.50 5.38 -6.33
CA GLU A 42 -8.74 5.34 -7.78
C GLU A 42 -8.39 6.69 -8.44
N ALA A 43 -8.74 7.81 -7.79
CA ALA A 43 -8.40 9.15 -8.27
C ALA A 43 -6.89 9.46 -8.28
N LEU A 44 -6.08 8.71 -7.52
CA LEU A 44 -4.62 8.83 -7.52
C LEU A 44 -3.95 8.14 -8.72
N GLY A 45 -4.68 7.23 -9.39
CA GLY A 45 -4.16 6.37 -10.44
C GLY A 45 -4.11 4.92 -9.98
N PHE A 46 -5.09 4.11 -10.36
CA PHE A 46 -5.23 2.72 -9.90
C PHE A 46 -3.94 1.87 -10.07
N PRO A 47 -3.27 1.83 -11.25
CA PRO A 47 -2.08 1.00 -11.42
C PRO A 47 -0.93 1.45 -10.53
N ASP A 48 -0.81 2.77 -10.32
CA ASP A 48 0.24 3.37 -9.49
C ASP A 48 0.00 3.03 -8.02
N VAL A 49 -1.25 3.11 -7.55
CA VAL A 49 -1.61 2.73 -6.17
C VAL A 49 -1.24 1.28 -5.90
N LEU A 50 -1.61 0.35 -6.78
CA LEU A 50 -1.28 -1.06 -6.57
C LEU A 50 0.22 -1.34 -6.64
N ALA A 51 0.97 -0.63 -7.49
CA ALA A 51 2.42 -0.72 -7.52
C ALA A 51 3.05 -0.18 -6.22
N TRP A 52 2.53 0.95 -5.70
CA TRP A 52 2.97 1.51 -4.42
C TRP A 52 2.64 0.60 -3.23
N LEU A 53 1.48 -0.06 -3.22
CA LEU A 53 1.13 -1.07 -2.21
C LEU A 53 2.13 -2.22 -2.23
N GLN A 54 2.48 -2.75 -3.41
CA GLN A 54 3.49 -3.80 -3.54
C GLN A 54 4.85 -3.34 -3.01
N GLU A 55 5.28 -2.13 -3.34
CA GLU A 55 6.53 -1.54 -2.86
C GLU A 55 6.55 -1.39 -1.33
N ILE A 56 5.47 -0.86 -0.74
CA ILE A 56 5.31 -0.71 0.71
C ILE A 56 5.40 -2.06 1.40
N LEU A 57 4.63 -3.05 0.93
CA LEU A 57 4.57 -4.37 1.54
C LEU A 57 5.89 -5.13 1.41
N ARG A 58 6.54 -5.06 0.24
CA ARG A 58 7.87 -5.64 0.04
C ARG A 58 8.88 -5.03 1.01
N ASN A 59 8.86 -3.70 1.16
CA ASN A 59 9.78 -3.01 2.07
C ASN A 59 9.48 -3.34 3.55
N ALA A 60 8.22 -3.53 3.93
CA ALA A 60 7.86 -3.99 5.27
C ALA A 60 8.37 -5.41 5.54
N VAL A 61 8.22 -6.33 4.58
CA VAL A 61 8.77 -7.70 4.66
C VAL A 61 10.29 -7.68 4.81
N VAL A 62 11.00 -6.93 3.96
CA VAL A 62 12.46 -6.82 4.01
C VAL A 62 12.92 -6.29 5.36
N ARG A 63 12.26 -5.24 5.89
CA ARG A 63 12.59 -4.68 7.20
C ARG A 63 12.38 -5.68 8.34
N LYS A 64 11.31 -6.48 8.27
CA LYS A 64 11.02 -7.49 9.29
C LYS A 64 12.02 -8.66 9.26
N LEU A 65 12.50 -9.05 8.07
CA LEU A 65 13.46 -10.14 7.88
C LEU A 65 14.92 -9.71 8.12
N VAL A 66 15.26 -8.46 7.78
CA VAL A 66 16.61 -7.92 7.88
C VAL A 66 16.56 -6.60 8.68
N PRO A 67 16.61 -6.68 10.02
CA PRO A 67 16.64 -5.50 10.87
C PRO A 67 17.81 -4.58 10.48
N GLY A 68 17.53 -3.32 10.20
CA GLY A 68 18.54 -2.33 9.76
C GLY A 68 18.75 -2.22 8.25
N ALA A 69 18.09 -3.04 7.43
CA ALA A 69 18.05 -2.82 5.99
C ALA A 69 17.35 -1.49 5.66
N ALA A 70 18.04 -0.60 4.96
CA ALA A 70 17.43 0.60 4.40
C ALA A 70 16.65 0.20 3.14
N GLY A 71 15.33 0.19 3.21
CA GLY A 71 14.49 0.14 2.01
C GLY A 71 14.58 1.45 1.21
N ASN A 72 14.13 1.42 -0.04
CA ASN A 72 14.05 2.61 -0.91
C ASN A 72 13.03 3.65 -0.40
N LEU A 73 12.03 3.19 0.36
CA LEU A 73 11.22 4.06 1.20
C LEU A 73 12.10 4.55 2.35
N SER A 74 12.40 5.86 2.31
CA SER A 74 13.26 6.61 3.21
C SER A 74 13.33 6.00 4.62
N ARG A 75 14.55 5.90 5.15
CA ARG A 75 14.89 5.42 6.50
C ARG A 75 14.01 5.98 7.63
N GLU A 76 13.26 7.05 7.39
CA GLU A 76 12.51 7.84 8.35
C GLU A 76 10.99 7.59 8.36
N ASN A 77 10.45 6.67 7.54
CA ASN A 77 9.01 6.41 7.53
C ASN A 77 8.57 5.55 8.72
N GLY A 78 8.31 6.20 9.87
CA GLY A 78 7.79 5.57 11.09
C GLY A 78 6.53 4.73 10.85
N HIS A 79 5.69 5.11 9.89
CA HIS A 79 4.53 4.32 9.47
C HIS A 79 4.90 2.96 8.86
N LEU A 80 5.98 2.88 8.09
CA LEU A 80 6.44 1.61 7.51
C LEU A 80 6.99 0.68 8.60
N GLN A 81 7.71 1.25 9.57
CA GLN A 81 8.16 0.51 10.75
C GLN A 81 6.96 0.02 11.56
N GLN A 82 5.97 0.87 11.78
CA GLN A 82 4.72 0.51 12.46
C GLN A 82 4.02 -0.67 11.77
N ILE A 83 3.86 -0.63 10.45
CA ILE A 83 3.27 -1.74 9.68
C ILE A 83 4.08 -3.03 9.86
N ALA A 84 5.41 -2.96 9.77
CA ALA A 84 6.28 -4.13 9.91
C ALA A 84 6.25 -4.73 11.33
N ASP A 85 6.07 -3.89 12.36
CA ASP A 85 6.01 -4.32 13.76
C ASP A 85 4.65 -4.95 14.10
N GLU A 86 3.57 -4.34 13.61
CA GLU A 86 2.20 -4.68 13.98
C GLU A 86 1.56 -5.79 13.11
N LEU A 87 2.15 -6.16 11.97
CA LEU A 87 1.70 -7.29 11.12
C LEU A 87 2.73 -8.40 11.12
N ASP A 88 2.33 -9.65 11.27
CA ASP A 88 3.25 -10.77 11.12
C ASP A 88 3.66 -11.00 9.64
N LEU A 89 4.69 -11.82 9.42
CA LEU A 89 5.23 -12.06 8.08
C LEU A 89 4.18 -12.71 7.15
N SER A 90 3.32 -13.58 7.67
CA SER A 90 2.28 -14.23 6.87
C SER A 90 1.20 -13.26 6.43
N GLN A 91 0.83 -12.31 7.29
CA GLN A 91 -0.11 -11.24 7.00
C GLN A 91 0.44 -10.27 5.95
N LEU A 92 1.73 -9.91 6.06
CA LEU A 92 2.41 -9.07 5.09
C LEU A 92 2.49 -9.75 3.71
N MET A 93 2.84 -11.03 3.68
CA MET A 93 2.89 -11.81 2.43
C MET A 93 1.50 -11.97 1.80
N ALA A 94 0.47 -12.31 2.58
CA ALA A 94 -0.89 -12.44 2.08
C ALA A 94 -1.41 -11.12 1.47
N SER A 95 -1.10 -9.99 2.12
CA SER A 95 -1.42 -8.66 1.60
C SER A 95 -0.67 -8.37 0.29
N TYR A 96 0.60 -8.75 0.21
CA TYR A 96 1.43 -8.56 -0.99
C TYR A 96 0.90 -9.37 -2.17
N ASP A 97 0.57 -10.65 -1.95
CA ASP A 97 0.01 -11.53 -2.97
C ASP A 97 -1.33 -11.01 -3.48
N LEU A 98 -2.18 -10.47 -2.60
CA LEU A 98 -3.44 -9.84 -3.00
C LEU A 98 -3.20 -8.60 -3.85
N ALA A 99 -2.29 -7.70 -3.46
CA ALA A 99 -1.95 -6.52 -4.24
C ALA A 99 -1.42 -6.89 -5.64
N LEU A 100 -0.57 -7.92 -5.72
CA LEU A 100 -0.05 -8.44 -6.99
C LEU A 100 -1.16 -9.02 -7.87
N ARG A 101 -2.05 -9.84 -7.29
CA ARG A 101 -3.19 -10.43 -8.01
C ARG A 101 -4.12 -9.34 -8.54
N ASN A 102 -4.40 -8.33 -7.75
CA ASN A 102 -5.27 -7.22 -8.14
C ASN A 102 -4.63 -6.38 -9.25
N TYR A 103 -3.30 -6.21 -9.21
CA TYR A 103 -2.56 -5.52 -10.26
C TYR A 103 -2.65 -6.28 -11.59
N GLN A 104 -2.46 -7.60 -11.56
CA GLN A 104 -2.61 -8.47 -12.72
C GLN A 104 -4.06 -8.50 -13.24
N GLY A 105 -5.04 -8.50 -12.35
CA GLY A 105 -6.46 -8.51 -12.73
C GLY A 105 -6.89 -7.25 -13.49
N ALA A 106 -6.32 -6.10 -13.13
CA ALA A 106 -6.64 -4.83 -13.75
C ALA A 106 -5.78 -4.46 -14.97
N THR A 107 -4.52 -4.89 -15.00
CA THR A 107 -3.63 -4.68 -16.16
C THR A 107 -3.70 -5.82 -17.18
N GLY A 108 -4.36 -6.91 -16.81
CA GLY A 108 -4.55 -8.09 -17.66
C GLY A 108 -5.65 -7.93 -18.71
N PRO A 109 -5.81 -8.94 -19.58
CA PRO A 109 -6.69 -8.87 -20.75
C PRO A 109 -8.19 -8.75 -20.42
N PHE A 110 -8.58 -9.06 -19.20
CA PHE A 110 -9.97 -9.02 -18.74
C PHE A 110 -10.38 -7.66 -18.13
N ASN A 111 -9.40 -6.76 -17.91
CA ASN A 111 -9.59 -5.41 -17.35
C ASN A 111 -10.70 -5.35 -16.28
N LEU A 112 -10.47 -6.06 -15.17
CA LEU A 112 -11.44 -6.17 -14.08
C LEU A 112 -11.74 -4.79 -13.46
N ASN A 113 -12.87 -4.68 -12.75
CA ASN A 113 -13.28 -3.43 -12.11
C ASN A 113 -12.22 -2.94 -11.11
N HIS A 114 -11.54 -1.84 -11.46
CA HIS A 114 -10.46 -1.23 -10.67
C HIS A 114 -10.89 -0.87 -9.26
N ARG A 115 -12.02 -0.18 -9.12
CA ARG A 115 -12.57 0.16 -7.80
C ARG A 115 -12.87 -1.07 -6.96
N GLY A 116 -13.49 -2.10 -7.55
CA GLY A 116 -13.79 -3.35 -6.85
C GLY A 116 -12.53 -4.04 -6.30
N LEU A 117 -11.44 -4.03 -7.06
CA LEU A 117 -10.15 -4.58 -6.63
C LEU A 117 -9.49 -3.75 -5.52
N LEU A 118 -9.64 -2.43 -5.51
CA LEU A 118 -9.18 -1.59 -4.40
C LEU A 118 -10.02 -1.83 -3.14
N GLU A 119 -11.34 -1.93 -3.29
CA GLU A 119 -12.25 -2.24 -2.18
C GLU A 119 -11.92 -3.60 -1.55
N GLU A 120 -11.68 -4.62 -2.37
CA GLU A 120 -11.24 -5.94 -1.91
C GLU A 120 -9.95 -5.84 -1.08
N PHE A 121 -8.96 -5.11 -1.58
CA PHE A 121 -7.70 -4.92 -0.84
C PHE A 121 -7.92 -4.19 0.49
N ILE A 122 -8.71 -3.11 0.51
CA ILE A 122 -8.98 -2.34 1.73
C ILE A 122 -9.72 -3.19 2.77
N VAL A 123 -10.72 -3.96 2.34
CA VAL A 123 -11.45 -4.89 3.23
C VAL A 123 -10.49 -5.94 3.78
N HIS A 124 -9.67 -6.56 2.92
CA HIS A 124 -8.65 -7.51 3.36
C HIS A 124 -7.74 -6.87 4.42
N TRP A 125 -7.18 -5.70 4.14
CA TRP A 125 -6.30 -4.99 5.05
C TRP A 125 -6.95 -4.75 6.41
N GLN A 126 -8.20 -4.26 6.45
CA GLN A 126 -8.94 -4.04 7.70
C GLN A 126 -9.16 -5.33 8.51
N THR A 127 -9.38 -6.46 7.83
CA THR A 127 -9.59 -7.76 8.50
C THR A 127 -8.30 -8.38 9.01
N THR A 128 -7.25 -8.36 8.20
CA THR A 128 -5.93 -8.91 8.52
C THR A 128 -5.25 -8.12 9.63
N ALA A 129 -5.45 -6.81 9.65
CA ALA A 129 -4.73 -5.90 10.53
C ALA A 129 -5.41 -5.63 11.88
N ARG A 130 -6.60 -6.19 12.12
CA ARG A 130 -7.22 -6.17 13.45
C ARG A 130 -6.37 -7.01 14.40
N PRO A 131 -5.86 -6.43 15.52
CA PRO A 131 -5.14 -7.21 16.50
C PRO A 131 -6.06 -8.29 17.03
N SER A 132 -5.65 -9.56 16.85
CA SER A 132 -6.30 -10.70 17.48
C SER A 132 -6.45 -10.37 18.97
N ARG A 133 -7.68 -10.24 19.47
CA ARG A 133 -7.92 -10.21 20.92
C ARG A 133 -7.42 -11.55 21.46
N ARG A 134 -6.19 -11.57 22.00
CA ARG A 134 -5.67 -12.62 22.85
C ARG A 134 -5.68 -12.11 24.28
#